data_AF-A0A6J5WSQ4-F1
#
_entry.id   AF-A0A6J5WSQ4-F1
#
_cell.length_a   1.000
_cell.length_b   1.000
_cell.length_c   1.000
_cell.angle_alpha   90.00
_cell.angle_beta   90.00
_cell.angle_gamma   90.00
#
_symmetry.space_group_name_H-M   'P 1'
#
loop_
_entity.id
_entity.type
_entity.pdbx_description
1 polymer ?
#
loop_
_entity_poly.entity_id
_entity_poly.type
_entity_poly.pdbx_seq_one_letter_code
_entity_poly.pdbx_strand_id
1 'polypeptide(L)'
;MSYSCSYLNGMIFVSDCEPAKENIENPVKCGSFPSAMLTPHIMGELASQKHVQFIVSVEKKKDSFESVVMEHIRMNGAYWGLTALDLLGKLHVVDVGEVVSWVLQCRHDSGGFGGNIGHDPHVLYTLSAVQVLALFDKLDVLDIEKVASYVAGLQNEDGSFSGDMWGEIDTRFSYIAISCLSLLHRLDKINVEKAVNYILSCKNHDGGFGCTPGAESHAGQIFCCVGALAITGSLHHIDKDLLGWWLCERQDNKTGGLNGRPEKLPDVCYSWWALSSLIMIDRVHWINKDKLIKFILDCQDIENGGISDRPDDAVDVYHTYFGVAGLSLLEYPGLKAMDPAYALPVDVVNRIILGR
;
A
#
# COMPACT_ATOMS: atom_id res chain seq x y z
N MET A 1 10.59 -24.84 25.29
CA MET A 1 10.22 -24.37 23.94
C MET A 1 9.18 -23.28 24.13
N SER A 2 9.62 -22.02 24.05
CA SER A 2 8.85 -20.83 24.36
C SER A 2 8.11 -20.37 23.10
N TYR A 3 6.79 -20.32 23.19
CA TYR A 3 5.90 -19.75 22.18
C TYR A 3 5.93 -18.21 22.30
N SER A 4 6.25 -17.52 21.21
CA SER A 4 6.08 -16.07 21.09
C SER A 4 4.76 -15.77 20.39
N CYS A 5 3.99 -14.85 21.00
CA CYS A 5 2.71 -14.32 20.57
C CYS A 5 2.63 -14.09 19.05
N SER A 6 1.79 -14.86 18.36
CA SER A 6 1.40 -14.61 16.98
C SER A 6 0.27 -13.56 16.93
N TYR A 7 0.32 -12.68 15.93
CA TYR A 7 -0.76 -11.74 15.60
C TYR A 7 -2.10 -12.46 15.53
N LEU A 8 -2.97 -12.20 16.50
CA LEU A 8 -4.36 -12.63 16.53
C LEU A 8 -5.18 -11.50 17.13
N ASN A 9 -5.62 -10.60 16.26
CA ASN A 9 -6.94 -9.95 16.27
C ASN A 9 -6.97 -8.86 15.18
N GLY A 10 -7.57 -9.18 14.02
CA GLY A 10 -7.83 -8.18 12.99
C GLY A 10 -8.40 -8.69 11.66
N MET A 11 -8.20 -9.96 11.29
CA MET A 11 -8.81 -10.55 10.09
C MET A 11 -9.45 -11.89 10.44
N ILE A 12 -10.78 -11.94 10.44
CA ILE A 12 -11.54 -13.19 10.49
C ILE A 12 -11.69 -13.67 9.04
N PHE A 13 -10.95 -14.72 8.69
CA PHE A 13 -11.33 -15.60 7.59
C PHE A 13 -12.48 -16.49 8.11
N VAL A 14 -13.63 -16.43 7.45
CA VAL A 14 -14.73 -17.37 7.73
C VAL A 14 -14.37 -18.71 7.11
N SER A 15 -13.98 -19.67 7.93
CA SER A 15 -14.06 -21.09 7.60
C SER A 15 -14.59 -21.86 8.81
N ASP A 16 -15.69 -22.58 8.59
CA ASP A 16 -16.41 -23.38 9.58
C ASP A 16 -15.55 -24.51 10.14
N CYS A 17 -15.52 -24.68 11.47
CA CYS A 17 -15.33 -25.99 12.13
C CYS A 17 -15.73 -25.93 13.63
N GLU A 18 -16.50 -26.94 14.08
CA GLU A 18 -17.03 -27.12 15.45
C GLU A 18 -15.96 -27.44 16.52
N PRO A 19 -16.24 -27.23 17.83
CA PRO A 19 -15.22 -27.32 18.88
C PRO A 19 -15.14 -28.70 19.55
N ALA A 20 -13.91 -29.22 19.69
CA ALA A 20 -13.60 -30.29 20.64
C ALA A 20 -13.20 -29.71 22.01
N LYS A 21 -13.87 -30.16 23.07
CA LYS A 21 -13.60 -29.85 24.48
C LYS A 21 -12.39 -30.65 24.96
N GLU A 22 -11.50 -30.05 25.76
CA GLU A 22 -10.89 -30.76 26.89
C GLU A 22 -10.23 -29.84 27.94
N ASN A 23 -10.03 -30.42 29.13
CA ASN A 23 -10.00 -29.81 30.46
C ASN A 23 -8.67 -29.12 30.88
N ILE A 24 -8.81 -28.20 31.82
CA ILE A 24 -7.76 -27.48 32.56
C ILE A 24 -7.20 -28.36 33.68
N GLU A 25 -5.88 -28.30 33.98
CA GLU A 25 -5.35 -28.20 35.36
C GLU A 25 -3.82 -27.97 35.48
N ASN A 26 -3.48 -26.91 36.25
CA ASN A 26 -2.26 -26.62 37.04
C ASN A 26 -1.39 -25.40 36.65
N PRO A 27 -1.19 -24.42 37.57
CA PRO A 27 -0.41 -23.21 37.31
C PRO A 27 1.06 -23.37 37.71
N VAL A 28 1.98 -23.13 36.77
CA VAL A 28 3.41 -22.99 37.06
C VAL A 28 3.75 -21.52 37.24
N LYS A 29 4.32 -21.16 38.40
CA LYS A 29 4.80 -19.82 38.74
C LYS A 29 5.88 -19.37 37.76
N CYS A 30 5.66 -18.26 37.06
CA CYS A 30 6.64 -17.64 36.17
C CYS A 30 7.60 -16.77 36.98
N GLY A 31 8.89 -17.07 36.92
CA GLY A 31 9.96 -16.25 37.49
C GLY A 31 10.15 -14.96 36.68
N SER A 32 10.37 -13.86 37.39
CA SER A 32 10.69 -12.55 36.83
C SER A 32 12.06 -12.56 36.15
N PHE A 33 12.09 -12.33 34.83
CA PHE A 33 13.32 -11.98 34.12
C PHE A 33 13.53 -10.46 34.18
N PRO A 34 14.77 -9.97 34.41
CA PRO A 34 15.04 -8.54 34.45
C PRO A 34 14.87 -7.92 33.06
N SER A 35 14.08 -6.85 33.00
CA SER A 35 14.00 -5.94 31.85
C SER A 35 15.41 -5.39 31.58
N ALA A 36 16.02 -5.84 30.49
CA ALA A 36 17.17 -5.15 29.93
C ALA A 36 16.64 -3.84 29.33
N MET A 37 16.88 -2.72 30.03
CA MET A 37 16.71 -1.39 29.46
C MET A 37 17.68 -1.27 28.28
N LEU A 38 17.16 -1.38 27.07
CA LEU A 38 17.84 -0.92 25.86
C LEU A 38 18.02 0.60 26.00
N THR A 39 19.27 1.04 26.02
CA THR A 39 19.63 2.45 25.92
C THR A 39 19.02 3.04 24.65
N PRO A 40 18.37 4.22 24.70
CA PRO A 40 17.83 4.87 23.52
C PRO A 40 19.01 5.35 22.68
N HIS A 41 19.39 4.57 21.66
CA HIS A 41 20.05 5.16 20.51
C HIS A 41 19.05 6.17 19.95
N ILE A 42 19.45 7.45 19.89
CA ILE A 42 18.65 8.53 19.34
C ILE A 42 18.43 8.20 17.86
N MET A 43 17.36 7.46 17.56
CA MET A 43 16.79 7.41 16.22
C MET A 43 16.26 8.82 15.93
N GLY A 44 16.46 9.30 14.69
CA GLY A 44 15.93 10.60 14.28
C GLY A 44 14.43 10.71 14.58
N GLU A 45 13.97 11.92 14.88
CA GLU A 45 12.55 12.18 15.06
C GLU A 45 11.89 12.45 13.71
N LEU A 46 10.73 11.85 13.45
CA LEU A 46 9.93 12.15 12.26
C LEU A 46 9.48 13.61 12.30
N ALA A 47 9.85 14.41 11.30
CA ALA A 47 9.50 15.82 11.16
C ALA A 47 8.03 16.04 10.75
N SER A 48 7.10 15.40 11.46
CA SER A 48 5.68 15.29 11.15
C SER A 48 5.03 16.61 10.76
N GLN A 49 5.27 17.66 11.56
CA GLN A 49 4.68 18.98 11.29
C GLN A 49 5.21 19.61 9.99
N LYS A 50 6.47 19.36 9.64
CA LYS A 50 7.08 19.80 8.38
C LYS A 50 6.49 19.06 7.19
N HIS A 51 6.33 17.74 7.29
CA HIS A 51 5.68 16.95 6.24
C HIS A 51 4.24 17.40 5.96
N VAL A 52 3.47 17.72 7.01
CA VAL A 52 2.11 18.28 6.87
C VAL A 52 2.13 19.61 6.13
N GLN A 53 3.05 20.51 6.49
CA GLN A 53 3.23 21.80 5.82
C GLN A 53 3.62 21.63 4.34
N PHE A 54 4.55 20.71 4.06
CA PHE A 54 4.98 20.37 2.71
C PHE A 54 3.79 19.93 1.84
N ILE A 55 3.03 18.92 2.29
CA ILE A 55 1.88 18.36 1.54
C ILE A 55 0.84 19.45 1.24
N VAL A 56 0.45 20.24 2.24
CA VAL A 56 -0.52 21.34 2.08
C VAL A 56 0.03 22.46 1.18
N SER A 57 1.34 22.68 1.15
CA SER A 57 1.95 23.70 0.28
C SER A 57 1.94 23.31 -1.19
N VAL A 58 2.06 22.01 -1.52
CA VAL A 58 2.05 21.50 -2.89
C VAL A 58 0.69 21.80 -3.55
N GLU A 59 -0.41 21.63 -2.80
CA GLU A 59 -1.75 21.96 -3.26
C GLU A 59 -1.90 23.44 -3.67
N LYS A 60 -1.19 24.36 -3.01
CA LYS A 60 -1.30 25.80 -3.24
C LYS A 60 -0.51 26.30 -4.45
N LYS A 61 0.41 25.50 -5.00
CA LYS A 61 1.29 25.88 -6.11
C LYS A 61 0.76 25.40 -7.46
N LYS A 62 -0.54 25.58 -7.72
CA LYS A 62 -1.22 25.02 -8.92
C LYS A 62 -0.67 25.57 -10.25
N ASP A 63 -0.04 26.74 -10.26
CA ASP A 63 0.46 27.42 -11.48
C ASP A 63 1.97 27.27 -11.71
N SER A 64 2.68 26.45 -10.93
CA SER A 64 4.12 26.25 -11.14
C SER A 64 4.39 25.29 -12.31
N PHE A 65 5.60 25.36 -12.89
CA PHE A 65 6.01 24.43 -13.94
C PHE A 65 5.93 22.97 -13.48
N GLU A 66 6.34 22.71 -12.23
CA GLU A 66 6.27 21.39 -11.59
C GLU A 66 4.82 20.89 -11.49
N SER A 67 3.88 21.76 -11.16
CA SER A 67 2.45 21.43 -11.11
C SER A 67 1.89 21.04 -12.49
N VAL A 68 2.35 21.69 -13.56
CA VAL A 68 1.94 21.40 -14.94
C VAL A 68 2.48 20.05 -15.41
N VAL A 69 3.77 19.76 -15.19
CA VAL A 69 4.35 18.48 -15.63
C VAL A 69 3.78 17.29 -14.85
N MET A 70 3.28 17.50 -13.63
CA MET A 70 2.65 16.47 -12.80
C MET A 70 1.12 16.40 -12.98
N GLU A 71 0.53 17.19 -13.88
CA GLU A 71 -0.92 17.28 -14.04
C GLU A 71 -1.57 15.92 -14.33
N HIS A 72 -0.93 15.11 -15.17
CA HIS A 72 -1.41 13.79 -15.60
C HIS A 72 -1.50 12.75 -14.46
N ILE A 73 -0.92 12.99 -13.29
CA ILE A 73 -0.96 12.10 -12.12
C ILE A 73 -1.51 12.79 -10.87
N ARG A 74 -2.24 13.90 -11.04
CA ARG A 74 -2.74 14.70 -9.92
C ARG A 74 -3.70 13.92 -9.01
N MET A 75 -4.53 13.04 -9.55
CA MET A 75 -5.38 12.11 -8.78
C MET A 75 -4.56 11.19 -7.87
N ASN A 76 -3.46 10.62 -8.37
CA ASN A 76 -2.57 9.81 -7.53
C ASN A 76 -1.83 10.66 -6.51
N GLY A 77 -1.40 11.87 -6.90
CA GLY A 77 -0.79 12.86 -5.98
C GLY A 77 -1.70 13.23 -4.82
N ALA A 78 -2.99 13.45 -5.08
CA ALA A 78 -3.99 13.69 -4.05
C ALA A 78 -4.11 12.48 -3.11
N TYR A 79 -4.22 11.26 -3.65
CA TYR A 79 -4.23 10.04 -2.85
C TYR A 79 -3.00 9.92 -1.94
N TRP A 80 -1.79 10.12 -2.47
CA TRP A 80 -0.55 10.04 -1.69
C TRP A 80 -0.53 11.07 -0.55
N GLY A 81 -0.77 12.34 -0.88
CA GLY A 81 -0.75 13.43 0.09
C GLY A 81 -1.80 13.28 1.18
N LEU A 82 -3.05 12.95 0.80
CA LEU A 82 -4.16 12.81 1.74
C LEU A 82 -3.99 11.57 2.64
N THR A 83 -3.51 10.46 2.10
CA THR A 83 -3.24 9.26 2.91
C THR A 83 -2.11 9.52 3.90
N ALA A 84 -1.04 10.22 3.47
CA ALA A 84 0.03 10.63 4.40
C ALA A 84 -0.49 11.56 5.50
N LEU A 85 -1.36 12.52 5.17
CA LEU A 85 -2.00 13.37 6.18
C LEU A 85 -2.87 12.57 7.15
N ASP A 86 -3.59 11.56 6.68
CA ASP A 86 -4.40 10.72 7.56
C ASP A 86 -3.54 9.87 8.51
N LEU A 87 -2.46 9.26 7.99
CA LEU A 87 -1.49 8.52 8.81
C LEU A 87 -0.86 9.40 9.90
N LEU A 88 -0.64 10.70 9.62
CA LEU A 88 -0.15 11.70 10.57
C LEU A 88 -1.24 12.27 11.49
N GLY A 89 -2.50 11.82 11.35
CA GLY A 89 -3.64 12.34 12.13
C GLY A 89 -4.05 13.77 11.78
N LYS A 90 -3.67 14.24 10.58
CA LYS A 90 -3.86 15.61 10.08
C LYS A 90 -4.75 15.71 8.84
N LEU A 91 -5.52 14.68 8.51
CA LEU A 91 -6.45 14.75 7.35
C LEU A 91 -7.44 15.93 7.44
N HIS A 92 -7.85 16.33 8.65
CA HIS A 92 -8.80 17.43 8.89
C HIS A 92 -8.31 18.84 8.46
N VAL A 93 -7.05 18.98 8.03
CA VAL A 93 -6.51 20.28 7.58
C VAL A 93 -6.93 20.66 6.16
N VAL A 94 -7.51 19.72 5.40
CA VAL A 94 -7.97 19.92 4.03
C VAL A 94 -9.49 20.11 3.98
N ASP A 95 -9.98 20.84 2.98
CA ASP A 95 -11.42 20.98 2.75
C ASP A 95 -11.96 19.76 2.01
N VAL A 96 -12.72 18.93 2.73
CA VAL A 96 -13.33 17.71 2.19
C VAL A 96 -14.26 18.03 1.02
N GLY A 97 -15.01 19.12 1.08
CA GLY A 97 -15.93 19.52 0.02
C GLY A 97 -15.21 19.91 -1.27
N GLU A 98 -14.11 20.65 -1.16
CA GLU A 98 -13.27 21.00 -2.32
C GLU A 98 -12.68 19.75 -2.98
N VAL A 99 -12.10 18.84 -2.18
CA VAL A 99 -11.48 17.62 -2.69
C VAL A 99 -12.52 16.71 -3.35
N VAL A 100 -13.65 16.44 -2.70
CA VAL A 100 -14.72 15.58 -3.25
C VAL A 100 -15.27 16.18 -4.55
N SER A 101 -15.49 17.49 -4.58
CA SER A 101 -15.96 18.19 -5.78
C SER A 101 -14.96 18.05 -6.95
N TRP A 102 -13.67 18.22 -6.69
CA TRP A 102 -12.63 18.06 -7.71
C TRP A 102 -12.50 16.61 -8.19
N VAL A 103 -12.52 15.62 -7.28
CA VAL A 103 -12.48 14.19 -7.66
C VAL A 103 -13.62 13.87 -8.61
N LEU A 104 -14.84 14.32 -8.32
CA LEU A 104 -16.01 14.09 -9.17
C LEU A 104 -15.94 14.77 -10.54
N GLN A 105 -15.23 15.89 -10.66
CA GLN A 105 -14.96 16.55 -11.95
C GLN A 105 -13.96 15.78 -12.83
N CYS A 106 -13.15 14.89 -12.24
CA CYS A 106 -12.24 14.01 -12.97
C CYS A 106 -12.92 12.72 -13.48
N ARG A 107 -14.22 12.55 -13.21
CA ARG A 107 -14.98 11.38 -13.65
C ARG A 107 -15.27 11.44 -15.15
N HIS A 108 -15.10 10.31 -15.82
CA HIS A 108 -15.45 10.13 -17.23
C HIS A 108 -16.80 9.42 -17.40
N ASP A 109 -17.43 9.58 -18.57
CA ASP A 109 -18.72 8.96 -18.89
C ASP A 109 -18.69 7.44 -18.95
N SER A 110 -17.50 6.84 -19.08
CA SER A 110 -17.31 5.38 -19.00
C SER A 110 -17.49 4.84 -17.58
N GLY A 111 -17.37 5.69 -16.54
CA GLY A 111 -17.31 5.28 -15.13
C GLY A 111 -15.92 5.35 -14.51
N GLY A 112 -14.87 5.38 -15.31
CA GLY A 112 -13.50 5.59 -14.84
C GLY A 112 -13.21 7.05 -14.47
N PHE A 113 -12.05 7.28 -13.85
CA PHE A 113 -11.54 8.62 -13.54
C PHE A 113 -10.23 8.87 -14.29
N GLY A 114 -9.99 10.12 -14.67
CA GLY A 114 -8.74 10.59 -15.25
C GLY A 114 -7.77 11.14 -14.21
N GLY A 115 -6.52 11.38 -14.63
CA GLY A 115 -5.47 11.93 -13.77
C GLY A 115 -5.74 13.36 -13.30
N ASN A 116 -6.51 14.12 -14.08
CA ASN A 116 -7.05 15.43 -13.75
C ASN A 116 -8.33 15.69 -14.59
N ILE A 117 -8.95 16.85 -14.41
CA ILE A 117 -10.13 17.28 -15.17
C ILE A 117 -9.83 17.26 -16.68
N GLY A 118 -10.66 16.57 -17.45
CA GLY A 118 -10.56 16.48 -18.91
C GLY A 118 -9.51 15.49 -19.43
N HIS A 119 -8.88 14.71 -18.55
CA HIS A 119 -7.94 13.64 -18.94
C HIS A 119 -8.68 12.32 -19.15
N ASP A 120 -8.10 11.44 -19.96
CA ASP A 120 -8.66 10.12 -20.26
C ASP A 120 -8.74 9.23 -19.00
N PRO A 121 -9.78 8.37 -18.88
CA PRO A 121 -9.94 7.50 -17.74
C PRO A 121 -8.93 6.35 -17.76
N HIS A 122 -8.36 6.04 -16.59
CA HIS A 122 -7.46 4.90 -16.41
C HIS A 122 -7.70 4.24 -15.04
N VAL A 123 -7.45 2.94 -14.91
CA VAL A 123 -7.65 2.22 -13.62
C VAL A 123 -6.80 2.80 -12.49
N LEU A 124 -5.59 3.27 -12.80
CA LEU A 124 -4.67 3.93 -11.85
C LEU A 124 -5.35 5.10 -11.11
N TYR A 125 -6.00 5.99 -11.85
CA TYR A 125 -6.68 7.15 -11.27
C TYR A 125 -8.02 6.77 -10.67
N THR A 126 -8.70 5.78 -11.26
CA THR A 126 -9.97 5.25 -10.76
C THR A 126 -9.83 4.69 -9.36
N LEU A 127 -8.81 3.87 -9.09
CA LEU A 127 -8.54 3.39 -7.74
C LEU A 127 -8.16 4.55 -6.80
N SER A 128 -7.28 5.46 -7.20
CA SER A 128 -6.92 6.60 -6.34
C SER A 128 -8.13 7.49 -6.01
N ALA A 129 -9.06 7.70 -6.94
CA ALA A 129 -10.31 8.40 -6.68
C ALA A 129 -11.17 7.65 -5.63
N VAL A 130 -11.32 6.33 -5.77
CA VAL A 130 -12.03 5.49 -4.79
C VAL A 130 -11.34 5.55 -3.42
N GLN A 131 -10.02 5.46 -3.37
CA GLN A 131 -9.24 5.54 -2.13
C GLN A 131 -9.36 6.92 -1.46
N VAL A 132 -9.29 8.02 -2.22
CA VAL A 132 -9.49 9.38 -1.69
C VAL A 132 -10.89 9.52 -1.08
N LEU A 133 -11.92 9.06 -1.78
CA LEU A 133 -13.29 9.10 -1.27
C LEU A 133 -13.47 8.16 -0.06
N ALA A 134 -12.79 7.02 -0.04
CA ALA A 134 -12.76 6.11 1.10
C ALA A 134 -12.18 6.79 2.35
N LEU A 135 -11.06 7.53 2.24
CA LEU A 135 -10.46 8.26 3.36
C LEU A 135 -11.48 9.20 4.04
N PHE A 136 -12.31 9.89 3.25
CA PHE A 136 -13.30 10.84 3.74
C PHE A 136 -14.67 10.25 4.07
N ASP A 137 -14.83 8.93 3.97
CA ASP A 137 -16.12 8.26 4.13
C ASP A 137 -17.19 8.81 3.15
N LYS A 138 -16.79 8.96 1.89
CA LYS A 138 -17.58 9.54 0.79
C LYS A 138 -17.73 8.61 -0.40
N LEU A 139 -17.72 7.29 -0.20
CA LEU A 139 -18.00 6.34 -1.28
C LEU A 139 -19.47 6.41 -1.76
N ASP A 140 -20.38 6.95 -0.94
CA ASP A 140 -21.80 7.13 -1.26
C ASP A 140 -22.07 8.10 -2.42
N VAL A 141 -21.10 8.98 -2.73
CA VAL A 141 -21.22 9.93 -3.85
C VAL A 141 -20.95 9.28 -5.22
N LEU A 142 -20.46 8.05 -5.23
CA LEU A 142 -20.14 7.31 -6.45
C LEU A 142 -21.36 6.57 -7.00
N ASP A 143 -21.47 6.55 -8.33
CA ASP A 143 -22.22 5.50 -9.01
C ASP A 143 -21.37 4.22 -9.01
N ILE A 144 -21.50 3.43 -7.93
CA ILE A 144 -20.68 2.24 -7.70
C ILE A 144 -20.81 1.23 -8.85
N GLU A 145 -22.01 1.05 -9.40
CA GLU A 145 -22.21 0.12 -10.52
C GLU A 145 -21.45 0.55 -11.77
N LYS A 146 -21.46 1.86 -12.05
CA LYS A 146 -20.78 2.39 -13.23
C LYS A 146 -19.26 2.30 -13.10
N VAL A 147 -18.70 2.62 -11.93
CA VAL A 147 -17.26 2.45 -11.66
C VAL A 147 -16.87 0.97 -11.75
N ALA A 148 -17.64 0.09 -11.11
CA ALA A 148 -17.37 -1.35 -11.12
C ALA A 148 -17.45 -1.95 -12.52
N SER A 149 -18.42 -1.49 -13.34
CA SER A 149 -18.58 -1.94 -14.73
C SER A 149 -17.41 -1.50 -15.62
N TYR A 150 -16.89 -0.27 -15.42
CA TYR A 150 -15.68 0.18 -16.10
C TYR A 150 -14.47 -0.70 -15.76
N VAL A 151 -14.22 -0.93 -14.47
CA VAL A 151 -13.08 -1.74 -14.02
C VAL A 151 -13.21 -3.20 -14.48
N ALA A 152 -14.40 -3.79 -14.34
CA ALA A 152 -14.65 -5.17 -14.77
C ALA A 152 -14.54 -5.35 -16.29
N GLY A 153 -14.95 -4.34 -17.07
CA GLY A 153 -14.84 -4.36 -18.53
C GLY A 153 -13.40 -4.35 -19.07
N LEU A 154 -12.41 -4.12 -18.20
CA LEU A 154 -10.99 -4.17 -18.55
C LEU A 154 -10.34 -5.53 -18.29
N GLN A 155 -11.10 -6.51 -17.77
CA GLN A 155 -10.59 -7.88 -17.64
C GLN A 155 -10.51 -8.55 -19.02
N ASN A 156 -9.34 -9.06 -19.37
CA ASN A 156 -9.08 -9.80 -20.60
C ASN A 156 -9.44 -11.29 -20.46
N GLU A 157 -9.51 -12.01 -21.59
CA GLU A 157 -9.92 -13.41 -21.63
C GLU A 157 -9.03 -14.35 -20.80
N ASP A 158 -7.73 -14.04 -20.71
CA ASP A 158 -6.72 -14.78 -19.96
C ASP A 158 -6.74 -14.49 -18.45
N GLY A 159 -7.56 -13.52 -18.01
CA GLY A 159 -7.68 -13.09 -16.62
C GLY A 159 -6.86 -11.85 -16.28
N SER A 160 -5.95 -11.41 -17.15
CA SER A 160 -5.23 -10.15 -16.99
C SER A 160 -6.16 -8.95 -17.04
N PHE A 161 -5.67 -7.78 -16.64
CA PHE A 161 -6.40 -6.52 -16.76
C PHE A 161 -5.62 -5.54 -17.63
N SER A 162 -6.35 -4.85 -18.50
CA SER A 162 -5.84 -3.70 -19.23
C SER A 162 -5.92 -2.44 -18.36
N GLY A 163 -4.98 -1.51 -18.52
CA GLY A 163 -4.99 -0.23 -17.78
C GLY A 163 -6.14 0.70 -18.19
N ASP A 164 -6.47 0.66 -19.47
CA ASP A 164 -7.55 1.39 -20.12
C ASP A 164 -7.92 0.69 -21.44
N MET A 165 -8.62 1.39 -22.34
CA MET A 165 -9.05 0.87 -23.64
C MET A 165 -7.91 0.62 -24.65
N TRP A 166 -6.68 1.05 -24.37
CA TRP A 166 -5.52 0.90 -25.26
C TRP A 166 -4.73 -0.39 -25.01
N GLY A 167 -5.08 -1.16 -23.97
CA GLY A 167 -4.70 -2.56 -23.85
C GLY A 167 -3.29 -2.83 -23.32
N GLU A 168 -2.65 -1.88 -22.63
CA GLU A 168 -1.43 -2.19 -21.85
C GLU A 168 -1.80 -3.23 -20.78
N ILE A 169 -1.01 -4.31 -20.67
CA ILE A 169 -1.18 -5.35 -19.66
C ILE A 169 -0.01 -5.29 -18.68
N ASP A 170 -0.33 -5.21 -17.39
CA ASP A 170 0.62 -5.26 -16.29
C ASP A 170 -0.07 -5.81 -15.03
N THR A 171 0.65 -6.57 -14.21
CA THR A 171 0.17 -7.05 -12.90
C THR A 171 -0.25 -5.91 -11.96
N ARG A 172 0.25 -4.68 -12.15
CA ARG A 172 -0.28 -3.44 -11.55
C ARG A 172 -1.79 -3.33 -11.73
N PHE A 173 -2.29 -3.53 -12.94
CA PHE A 173 -3.72 -3.36 -13.26
C PHE A 173 -4.58 -4.45 -12.65
N SER A 174 -4.01 -5.66 -12.47
CA SER A 174 -4.69 -6.75 -11.74
C SER A 174 -4.90 -6.39 -10.27
N TYR A 175 -3.86 -5.89 -9.59
CA TYR A 175 -3.99 -5.38 -8.22
C TYR A 175 -5.00 -4.24 -8.12
N ILE A 176 -4.88 -3.27 -9.02
CA ILE A 176 -5.72 -2.07 -9.00
C ILE A 176 -7.20 -2.43 -9.19
N ALA A 177 -7.50 -3.31 -10.14
CA ALA A 177 -8.87 -3.75 -10.40
C ALA A 177 -9.45 -4.51 -9.20
N ILE A 178 -8.70 -5.47 -8.66
CA ILE A 178 -9.12 -6.27 -7.49
C ILE A 178 -9.32 -5.38 -6.26
N SER A 179 -8.37 -4.48 -5.97
CA SER A 179 -8.47 -3.56 -4.82
C SER A 179 -9.66 -2.62 -4.96
N CYS A 180 -9.85 -2.02 -6.13
CA CYS A 180 -10.98 -1.13 -6.42
C CYS A 180 -12.32 -1.86 -6.25
N LEU A 181 -12.49 -3.02 -6.87
CA LEU A 181 -13.73 -3.79 -6.79
C LEU A 181 -13.98 -4.32 -5.38
N SER A 182 -12.93 -4.69 -4.63
CA SER A 182 -13.08 -5.10 -3.24
C SER A 182 -13.58 -3.96 -2.35
N LEU A 183 -12.98 -2.77 -2.43
CA LEU A 183 -13.42 -1.57 -1.72
C LEU A 183 -14.85 -1.15 -2.06
N LEU A 184 -15.33 -1.49 -3.27
CA LEU A 184 -16.68 -1.24 -3.74
C LEU A 184 -17.67 -2.39 -3.49
N HIS A 185 -17.22 -3.50 -2.88
CA HIS A 185 -17.98 -4.75 -2.72
C HIS A 185 -18.57 -5.26 -4.04
N ARG A 186 -17.73 -5.33 -5.07
CA ARG A 186 -18.08 -5.71 -6.45
C ARG A 186 -17.11 -6.72 -7.09
N LEU A 187 -16.41 -7.51 -6.29
CA LEU A 187 -15.55 -8.59 -6.82
C LEU A 187 -16.34 -9.61 -7.65
N ASP A 188 -17.65 -9.73 -7.44
CA ASP A 188 -18.57 -10.55 -8.23
C ASP A 188 -18.66 -10.15 -9.72
N LYS A 189 -18.20 -8.95 -10.08
CA LYS A 189 -18.23 -8.43 -11.46
C LYS A 189 -17.12 -8.99 -12.35
N ILE A 190 -16.11 -9.64 -11.78
CA ILE A 190 -14.96 -10.18 -12.51
C ILE A 190 -14.83 -11.69 -12.30
N ASN A 191 -14.11 -12.35 -13.19
CA ASN A 191 -13.67 -13.72 -12.96
C ASN A 191 -12.42 -13.72 -12.07
N VAL A 192 -12.62 -13.82 -10.75
CA VAL A 192 -11.53 -13.80 -9.76
C VAL A 192 -10.56 -14.97 -9.97
N GLU A 193 -11.06 -16.17 -10.29
CA GLU A 193 -10.21 -17.34 -10.52
C GLU A 193 -9.23 -17.12 -11.67
N LYS A 194 -9.72 -16.58 -12.81
CA LYS A 194 -8.86 -16.24 -13.95
C LYS A 194 -7.84 -15.15 -13.59
N ALA A 195 -8.25 -14.13 -12.84
CA ALA A 195 -7.33 -13.08 -12.39
C ALA A 195 -6.20 -13.63 -11.52
N VAL A 196 -6.54 -14.51 -10.56
CA VAL A 196 -5.56 -15.22 -9.73
C VAL A 196 -4.64 -16.09 -10.59
N ASN A 197 -5.18 -16.88 -11.52
CA ASN A 197 -4.38 -17.71 -12.42
C ASN A 197 -3.40 -16.90 -13.29
N TYR A 198 -3.83 -15.73 -13.79
CA TYR A 198 -2.94 -14.83 -14.53
C TYR A 198 -1.80 -14.30 -13.65
N ILE A 199 -2.12 -13.82 -12.44
CA ILE A 199 -1.10 -13.38 -11.47
C ILE A 199 -0.08 -14.49 -11.19
N LEU A 200 -0.54 -15.72 -10.97
CA LEU A 200 0.33 -16.87 -10.71
C LEU A 200 1.21 -17.23 -11.92
N SER A 201 0.76 -16.96 -13.15
CA SER A 201 1.58 -17.14 -14.35
C SER A 201 2.73 -16.12 -14.46
N CYS A 202 2.68 -15.02 -13.69
CA CYS A 202 3.74 -14.02 -13.61
C CYS A 202 4.80 -14.34 -12.53
N LYS A 203 4.64 -15.45 -11.79
CA LYS A 203 5.60 -15.91 -10.78
C LYS A 203 6.86 -16.47 -11.42
N ASN A 204 8.01 -16.09 -10.89
CA ASN A 204 9.33 -16.53 -11.35
C ASN A 204 9.94 -17.62 -10.46
N HIS A 205 11.03 -18.21 -10.94
CA HIS A 205 11.78 -19.26 -10.25
C HIS A 205 12.40 -18.81 -8.92
N ASP A 206 12.62 -17.51 -8.75
CA ASP A 206 13.13 -16.88 -7.52
C ASP A 206 12.02 -16.55 -6.50
N GLY A 207 10.78 -16.96 -6.79
CA GLY A 207 9.60 -16.70 -5.98
C GLY A 207 8.94 -15.35 -6.23
N GLY A 208 9.62 -14.42 -6.90
CA GLY A 208 9.12 -13.08 -7.22
C GLY A 208 8.14 -13.03 -8.37
N PHE A 209 7.68 -11.83 -8.70
CA PHE A 209 6.71 -11.57 -9.77
C PHE A 209 7.15 -10.39 -10.64
N GLY A 210 6.87 -10.48 -11.94
CA GLY A 210 7.10 -9.42 -12.93
C GLY A 210 5.82 -8.76 -13.44
N CYS A 211 5.96 -7.85 -14.41
CA CYS A 211 4.84 -7.12 -15.03
C CYS A 211 3.90 -8.04 -15.79
N THR A 212 4.46 -9.05 -16.46
CA THR A 212 3.77 -10.04 -17.30
C THR A 212 4.50 -11.38 -17.19
N PRO A 213 3.95 -12.50 -17.71
CA PRO A 213 4.62 -13.79 -17.66
C PRO A 213 6.02 -13.75 -18.28
N GLY A 214 7.03 -14.17 -17.49
CA GLY A 214 8.44 -14.18 -17.89
C GLY A 214 9.18 -12.85 -17.69
N ALA A 215 8.53 -11.77 -17.24
CA ALA A 215 9.21 -10.53 -16.87
C ALA A 215 10.00 -10.68 -15.56
N GLU A 216 11.10 -9.94 -15.43
CA GLU A 216 11.98 -9.96 -14.24
C GLU A 216 11.22 -9.63 -12.94
N SER A 217 11.57 -10.32 -11.86
CA SER A 217 11.04 -10.04 -10.52
C SER A 217 11.38 -8.62 -10.06
N HIS A 218 10.36 -7.89 -9.59
CA HIS A 218 10.51 -6.52 -9.13
C HIS A 218 9.63 -6.24 -7.92
N ALA A 219 10.15 -5.55 -6.90
CA ALA A 219 9.44 -5.33 -5.63
C ALA A 219 8.07 -4.65 -5.81
N GLY A 220 7.93 -3.72 -6.76
CA GLY A 220 6.63 -3.09 -7.07
C GLY A 220 5.60 -4.07 -7.62
N GLN A 221 6.01 -4.96 -8.53
CA GLN A 221 5.14 -5.98 -9.12
C GLN A 221 4.85 -7.09 -8.12
N ILE A 222 5.81 -7.44 -7.26
CA ILE A 222 5.61 -8.36 -6.14
C ILE A 222 4.53 -7.81 -5.21
N PHE A 223 4.59 -6.54 -4.82
CA PHE A 223 3.51 -5.93 -4.03
C PHE A 223 2.16 -6.08 -4.73
N CYS A 224 2.07 -5.74 -6.01
CA CYS A 224 0.80 -5.83 -6.74
C CYS A 224 0.26 -7.26 -6.73
N CYS A 225 1.09 -8.25 -7.03
CA CYS A 225 0.69 -9.65 -7.06
C CYS A 225 0.31 -10.19 -5.67
N VAL A 226 1.15 -9.95 -4.67
CA VAL A 226 0.93 -10.40 -3.29
C VAL A 226 -0.30 -9.72 -2.68
N GLY A 227 -0.48 -8.41 -2.92
CA GLY A 227 -1.63 -7.63 -2.47
C GLY A 227 -2.94 -8.13 -3.09
N ALA A 228 -2.95 -8.39 -4.40
CA ALA A 228 -4.09 -8.97 -5.08
C ALA A 228 -4.44 -10.38 -4.53
N LEU A 229 -3.42 -11.21 -4.29
CA LEU A 229 -3.60 -12.53 -3.69
C LEU A 229 -4.05 -12.46 -2.24
N ALA A 230 -3.62 -11.44 -1.47
CA ALA A 230 -4.10 -11.20 -0.11
C ALA A 230 -5.59 -10.84 -0.10
N ILE A 231 -6.00 -9.88 -0.94
CA ILE A 231 -7.39 -9.43 -1.05
C ILE A 231 -8.32 -10.57 -1.48
N THR A 232 -7.85 -11.45 -2.36
CA THR A 232 -8.62 -12.61 -2.87
C THR A 232 -8.49 -13.88 -2.01
N GLY A 233 -7.83 -13.83 -0.84
CA GLY A 233 -7.64 -15.00 0.03
C GLY A 233 -6.75 -16.12 -0.56
N SER A 234 -5.93 -15.77 -1.55
CA SER A 234 -5.17 -16.70 -2.40
C SER A 234 -3.66 -16.74 -2.10
N LEU A 235 -3.23 -16.24 -0.93
CA LEU A 235 -1.82 -16.27 -0.50
C LEU A 235 -1.24 -17.68 -0.33
N HIS A 236 -2.08 -18.71 -0.22
CA HIS A 236 -1.65 -20.10 -0.08
C HIS A 236 -0.93 -20.66 -1.33
N HIS A 237 -1.01 -19.96 -2.47
CA HIS A 237 -0.24 -20.29 -3.69
C HIS A 237 1.22 -19.80 -3.66
N ILE A 238 1.59 -18.96 -2.69
CA ILE A 238 2.92 -18.38 -2.59
C ILE A 238 3.80 -19.28 -1.72
N ASP A 239 5.00 -19.56 -2.22
CA ASP A 239 6.09 -20.07 -1.37
C ASP A 239 6.64 -18.87 -0.57
N LYS A 240 6.15 -18.73 0.67
CA LYS A 240 6.45 -17.57 1.51
C LYS A 240 7.91 -17.48 1.90
N ASP A 241 8.61 -18.62 2.02
CA ASP A 241 10.02 -18.63 2.40
C ASP A 241 10.92 -18.26 1.23
N LEU A 242 10.65 -18.81 0.04
CA LEU A 242 11.40 -18.44 -1.16
C LEU A 242 11.25 -16.95 -1.50
N LEU A 243 10.00 -16.46 -1.52
CA LEU A 243 9.74 -15.04 -1.77
C LEU A 243 10.28 -14.16 -0.62
N GLY A 244 10.14 -14.60 0.62
CA GLY A 244 10.68 -13.90 1.79
C GLY A 244 12.19 -13.72 1.69
N TRP A 245 12.91 -14.73 1.21
CA TRP A 245 14.36 -14.68 1.01
C TRP A 245 14.72 -13.65 -0.05
N TRP A 246 14.05 -13.70 -1.21
CA TRP A 246 14.28 -12.72 -2.27
C TRP A 246 14.07 -11.28 -1.81
N LEU A 247 13.01 -11.04 -1.02
CA LEU A 247 12.64 -9.74 -0.47
C LEU A 247 13.59 -9.26 0.63
N CYS A 248 14.03 -10.12 1.56
CA CYS A 248 14.93 -9.69 2.63
C CYS A 248 16.33 -9.36 2.10
N GLU A 249 16.78 -10.05 1.05
CA GLU A 249 18.03 -9.73 0.33
C GLU A 249 17.97 -8.40 -0.45
N ARG A 250 16.83 -7.70 -0.45
CA ARG A 250 16.75 -6.31 -0.95
C ARG A 250 17.33 -5.31 0.04
N GLN A 251 17.53 -5.69 1.31
CA GLN A 251 18.04 -4.77 2.33
C GLN A 251 19.54 -4.56 2.20
N ASP A 252 19.93 -3.31 1.93
CA ASP A 252 21.33 -2.92 1.90
C ASP A 252 21.92 -2.91 3.32
N ASN A 253 23.02 -3.64 3.50
CA ASN A 253 23.67 -3.78 4.80
C ASN A 253 24.27 -2.47 5.34
N LYS A 254 24.66 -1.55 4.47
CA LYS A 254 25.28 -0.25 4.81
C LYS A 254 24.22 0.78 5.14
N THR A 255 23.24 0.97 4.26
CA THR A 255 22.25 2.05 4.41
C THR A 255 21.02 1.62 5.23
N GLY A 256 20.66 0.34 5.20
CA GLY A 256 19.43 -0.16 5.80
C GLY A 256 18.18 -0.09 4.92
N GLY A 257 18.26 0.64 3.80
CA GLY A 257 17.17 0.78 2.83
C GLY A 257 16.96 -0.48 1.99
N LEU A 258 15.77 -0.60 1.40
CA LEU A 258 15.42 -1.69 0.49
C LEU A 258 15.57 -1.23 -0.97
N ASN A 259 16.05 -2.10 -1.87
CA ASN A 259 16.03 -1.86 -3.32
C ASN A 259 14.92 -2.64 -4.04
N GLY A 260 14.65 -2.30 -5.30
CA GLY A 260 13.57 -2.91 -6.07
C GLY A 260 13.89 -4.27 -6.69
N ARG A 261 15.18 -4.54 -6.92
CA ARG A 261 15.72 -5.76 -7.55
C ARG A 261 17.26 -5.81 -7.41
N PRO A 262 17.92 -6.96 -7.67
CA PRO A 262 19.37 -7.09 -7.57
C PRO A 262 20.14 -6.01 -8.32
N GLU A 263 21.29 -5.62 -7.78
CA GLU A 263 22.20 -4.62 -8.36
C GLU A 263 21.61 -3.20 -8.55
N LYS A 264 20.54 -2.87 -7.84
CA LYS A 264 19.96 -1.51 -7.80
C LYS A 264 20.16 -0.84 -6.43
N LEU A 265 20.11 0.49 -6.46
CA LEU A 265 20.25 1.31 -5.27
C LEU A 265 18.99 1.24 -4.39
N PRO A 266 19.12 1.31 -3.06
CA PRO A 266 18.00 1.46 -2.14
C PRO A 266 17.23 2.76 -2.36
N ASP A 267 15.92 2.72 -2.12
CA ASP A 267 14.99 3.82 -2.36
C ASP A 267 13.82 3.74 -1.36
N VAL A 268 13.40 4.89 -0.82
CA VAL A 268 12.31 4.99 0.17
C VAL A 268 11.03 4.32 -0.32
N CYS A 269 10.69 4.37 -1.60
CA CYS A 269 9.45 3.74 -2.07
C CYS A 269 9.44 2.21 -1.87
N TYR A 270 10.59 1.54 -1.91
CA TYR A 270 10.69 0.11 -1.61
C TYR A 270 10.57 -0.20 -0.11
N SER A 271 10.77 0.80 0.75
CA SER A 271 10.41 0.70 2.18
C SER A 271 8.91 0.53 2.39
N TRP A 272 8.10 0.78 1.36
CA TRP A 272 6.73 0.32 1.28
C TRP A 272 6.61 -0.97 0.46
N TRP A 273 7.02 -0.96 -0.82
CA TRP A 273 6.70 -2.08 -1.75
C TRP A 273 7.23 -3.44 -1.28
N ALA A 274 8.49 -3.50 -0.85
CA ALA A 274 9.09 -4.74 -0.36
C ALA A 274 8.65 -5.06 1.08
N LEU A 275 8.52 -4.03 1.94
CA LEU A 275 8.12 -4.20 3.34
C LEU A 275 6.69 -4.72 3.48
N SER A 276 5.72 -4.11 2.79
CA SER A 276 4.32 -4.53 2.79
C SER A 276 4.17 -5.98 2.29
N SER A 277 4.93 -6.34 1.25
CA SER A 277 5.02 -7.71 0.73
C SER A 277 5.52 -8.69 1.80
N LEU A 278 6.60 -8.35 2.52
CA LEU A 278 7.11 -9.14 3.64
C LEU A 278 6.09 -9.28 4.77
N ILE A 279 5.31 -8.24 5.07
CA ILE A 279 4.27 -8.27 6.11
C ILE A 279 3.13 -9.21 5.68
N MET A 280 2.62 -9.09 4.46
CA MET A 280 1.53 -9.94 3.96
C MET A 280 1.87 -11.44 3.96
N ILE A 281 3.16 -11.78 3.80
CA ILE A 281 3.63 -13.18 3.86
C ILE A 281 4.23 -13.57 5.22
N ASP A 282 4.11 -12.73 6.24
CA ASP A 282 4.60 -12.97 7.61
C ASP A 282 6.13 -13.24 7.70
N ARG A 283 6.91 -12.43 6.98
CA ARG A 283 8.39 -12.51 6.91
C ARG A 283 9.10 -11.20 7.23
N VAL A 284 8.38 -10.20 7.74
CA VAL A 284 8.96 -8.90 8.12
C VAL A 284 10.12 -8.99 9.11
N HIS A 285 10.17 -10.05 9.94
CA HIS A 285 11.24 -10.28 10.90
C HIS A 285 12.58 -10.70 10.25
N TRP A 286 12.64 -10.90 8.93
CA TRP A 286 13.87 -11.25 8.20
C TRP A 286 14.72 -10.05 7.83
N ILE A 287 14.20 -8.83 7.98
CA ILE A 287 14.94 -7.58 7.78
C ILE A 287 15.23 -6.91 9.12
N ASN A 288 16.24 -6.04 9.13
CA ASN A 288 16.53 -5.17 10.27
C ASN A 288 15.61 -3.93 10.23
N LYS A 289 14.58 -3.93 11.08
CA LYS A 289 13.60 -2.83 11.16
C LYS A 289 14.24 -1.50 11.56
N ASP A 290 15.11 -1.48 12.56
CA ASP A 290 15.72 -0.25 13.07
C ASP A 290 16.58 0.45 12.01
N LYS A 291 17.32 -0.32 11.21
CA LYS A 291 18.08 0.19 10.07
C LYS A 291 17.17 0.78 8.98
N LEU A 292 16.03 0.15 8.72
CA LEU A 292 15.08 0.67 7.73
C LEU A 292 14.39 1.95 8.23
N ILE A 293 13.99 2.00 9.51
CA ILE A 293 13.49 3.23 10.15
C ILE A 293 14.52 4.35 9.99
N LYS A 294 15.78 4.08 10.35
CA LYS A 294 16.86 5.07 10.20
C LYS A 294 17.01 5.55 8.76
N PHE A 295 17.01 4.64 7.78
CA PHE A 295 17.11 5.00 6.36
C PHE A 295 15.99 5.96 5.93
N ILE A 296 14.73 5.67 6.28
CA ILE A 296 13.60 6.54 5.94
C ILE A 296 13.73 7.91 6.62
N LEU A 297 14.16 7.94 7.89
CA LEU A 297 14.34 9.19 8.63
C LEU A 297 15.47 10.05 8.06
N ASP A 298 16.54 9.43 7.58
CA ASP A 298 17.68 10.12 6.94
C ASP A 298 17.30 10.73 5.56
N CYS A 299 16.15 10.37 4.98
CA CYS A 299 15.65 10.91 3.70
C CYS A 299 14.67 12.09 3.86
N GLN A 300 14.49 12.62 5.08
CA GLN A 300 13.59 13.75 5.33
C GLN A 300 14.28 15.09 5.08
N ASP A 301 13.57 16.03 4.44
CA ASP A 301 13.91 17.44 4.55
C ASP A 301 13.35 17.96 5.88
N ILE A 302 14.23 18.14 6.86
CA ILE A 302 13.86 18.63 8.21
C ILE A 302 13.59 20.14 8.26
N GLU A 303 13.99 20.90 7.23
CA GLU A 303 13.80 22.34 7.15
C GLU A 303 12.46 22.69 6.51
N ASN A 304 12.16 22.11 5.35
CA ASN A 304 10.98 22.41 4.53
C ASN A 304 9.92 21.32 4.56
N GLY A 305 10.26 20.13 5.04
CA GLY A 305 9.39 18.97 5.02
C GLY A 305 9.40 18.24 3.69
N GLY A 306 8.92 17.00 3.75
CA GLY A 306 8.92 16.05 2.65
C GLY A 306 9.96 14.95 2.86
N ILE A 307 9.83 13.86 2.11
CA ILE A 307 10.77 12.74 2.10
C ILE A 307 11.13 12.48 0.64
N SER A 308 12.42 12.27 0.36
CA SER A 308 12.96 11.94 -0.96
C SER A 308 13.16 10.42 -1.11
N ASP A 309 13.58 9.98 -2.29
CA ASP A 309 13.96 8.58 -2.56
C ASP A 309 15.20 8.16 -1.77
N ARG A 310 16.17 9.06 -1.60
CA ARG A 310 17.44 8.86 -0.89
C ARG A 310 17.87 10.12 -0.12
N PRO A 311 18.80 10.01 0.85
CA PRO A 311 19.32 11.17 1.55
C PRO A 311 19.88 12.22 0.59
N ASP A 312 19.63 13.49 0.88
CA ASP A 312 20.06 14.67 0.13
C ASP A 312 19.42 14.89 -1.25
N ASP A 313 18.53 13.99 -1.71
CA ASP A 313 17.77 14.15 -2.95
C ASP A 313 16.54 15.07 -2.77
N ALA A 314 15.93 15.49 -3.89
CA ALA A 314 14.74 16.35 -3.86
C ALA A 314 13.51 15.60 -3.36
N VAL A 315 12.75 16.22 -2.46
CA VAL A 315 11.53 15.64 -1.89
C VAL A 315 10.34 15.72 -2.85
N ASP A 316 9.43 14.75 -2.74
CA ASP A 316 8.15 14.78 -3.44
C ASP A 316 7.03 14.12 -2.61
N VAL A 317 5.79 14.28 -3.05
CA VAL A 317 4.62 13.74 -2.33
C VAL A 317 4.55 12.21 -2.38
N TYR A 318 5.10 11.58 -3.43
CA TYR A 318 5.10 10.13 -3.61
C TYR A 318 6.01 9.45 -2.58
N HIS A 319 7.26 9.89 -2.47
CA HIS A 319 8.22 9.40 -1.49
C HIS A 319 7.85 9.83 -0.07
N THR A 320 7.25 11.02 0.11
CA THR A 320 6.68 11.41 1.41
C THR A 320 5.62 10.42 1.88
N TYR A 321 4.69 10.05 1.00
CA TYR A 321 3.69 9.04 1.31
C TYR A 321 4.30 7.69 1.65
N PHE A 322 5.19 7.17 0.80
CA PHE A 322 5.77 5.84 1.04
C PHE A 322 6.73 5.78 2.22
N GLY A 323 7.41 6.88 2.55
CA GLY A 323 8.20 6.98 3.79
C GLY A 323 7.31 6.94 5.02
N VAL A 324 6.24 7.75 5.07
CA VAL A 324 5.29 7.74 6.20
C VAL A 324 4.57 6.39 6.30
N ALA A 325 4.14 5.80 5.19
CA ALA A 325 3.50 4.49 5.16
C ALA A 325 4.47 3.36 5.59
N GLY A 326 5.72 3.42 5.15
CA GLY A 326 6.77 2.48 5.59
C GLY A 326 7.02 2.57 7.09
N LEU A 327 7.11 3.78 7.65
CA LEU A 327 7.23 3.98 9.10
C LEU A 327 5.99 3.48 9.86
N SER A 328 4.79 3.66 9.31
CA SER A 328 3.56 3.10 9.89
C SER A 328 3.60 1.56 9.94
N LEU A 329 4.02 0.90 8.86
CA LEU A 329 4.21 -0.56 8.81
C LEU A 329 5.29 -1.07 9.77
N LEU A 330 6.25 -0.22 10.13
CA LEU A 330 7.28 -0.51 11.14
C LEU A 330 6.84 -0.15 12.56
N GLU A 331 5.57 0.23 12.75
CA GLU A 331 4.98 0.61 14.03
C GLU A 331 5.69 1.82 14.68
N TYR A 332 6.20 2.74 13.86
CA TYR A 332 6.82 3.97 14.36
C TYR A 332 5.81 4.80 15.18
N PRO A 333 6.15 5.26 16.39
CA PRO A 333 5.20 5.94 17.28
C PRO A 333 4.55 7.18 16.65
N GLY A 334 3.26 7.38 16.96
CA GLY A 334 2.52 8.57 16.55
C GLY A 334 1.88 8.51 15.16
N LEU A 335 2.07 7.41 14.42
CA LEU A 335 1.39 7.15 13.15
C LEU A 335 0.18 6.23 13.35
N LYS A 336 -0.87 6.42 12.53
CA LYS A 336 -1.95 5.43 12.43
C LYS A 336 -1.43 4.14 11.79
N ALA A 337 -2.10 3.02 12.06
CA ALA A 337 -1.80 1.74 11.43
C ALA A 337 -2.25 1.71 9.96
N MET A 338 -1.42 1.14 9.10
CA MET A 338 -1.65 1.01 7.66
C MET A 338 -1.93 -0.45 7.28
N ASP A 339 -2.94 -0.68 6.44
CA ASP A 339 -3.21 -1.99 5.86
C ASP A 339 -2.21 -2.27 4.71
N PRO A 340 -1.43 -3.36 4.77
CA PRO A 340 -0.37 -3.63 3.80
C PRO A 340 -0.90 -4.10 2.44
N ALA A 341 -2.16 -4.53 2.33
CA ALA A 341 -2.75 -5.01 1.08
C ALA A 341 -3.52 -3.89 0.37
N TYR A 342 -4.30 -3.08 1.09
CA TYR A 342 -5.12 -2.01 0.51
C TYR A 342 -4.40 -0.68 0.37
N ALA A 343 -3.23 -0.52 1.01
CA ALA A 343 -2.51 0.75 1.08
C ALA A 343 -3.37 1.89 1.64
N LEU A 344 -4.23 1.57 2.62
CA LEU A 344 -5.11 2.51 3.30
C LEU A 344 -5.00 2.32 4.82
N PRO A 345 -5.28 3.36 5.63
CA PRO A 345 -5.34 3.23 7.09
C PRO A 345 -6.30 2.10 7.50
N VAL A 346 -5.91 1.32 8.52
CA VAL A 346 -6.68 0.15 8.97
C VAL A 346 -8.10 0.51 9.39
N ASP A 347 -8.30 1.68 10.02
CA ASP A 347 -9.63 2.18 10.40
C ASP A 347 -10.53 2.48 9.20
N VAL A 348 -9.95 2.91 8.06
CA VAL A 348 -10.67 3.14 6.80
C VAL A 348 -11.07 1.80 6.18
N VAL A 349 -10.13 0.85 6.08
CA VAL A 349 -10.41 -0.48 5.53
C VAL A 349 -11.46 -1.21 6.37
N ASN A 350 -11.33 -1.21 7.69
CA ASN A 350 -12.29 -1.85 8.59
C ASN A 350 -13.69 -1.24 8.48
N ARG A 351 -13.80 0.08 8.34
CA ARG A 351 -15.10 0.75 8.13
C ARG A 351 -15.80 0.24 6.87
N ILE A 352 -15.04 -0.01 5.79
CA ILE A 352 -15.59 -0.47 4.51
C ILE A 352 -15.88 -1.97 4.56
N ILE A 353 -14.88 -2.78 4.91
CA ILE A 353 -14.91 -4.23 4.77
C ILE A 353 -15.66 -4.92 5.92
N LEU A 354 -15.52 -4.43 7.16
CA LEU A 354 -16.17 -5.02 8.35
C LEU A 354 -17.42 -4.26 8.81
N GLY A 355 -17.62 -3.03 8.33
CA GLY A 355 -18.73 -2.16 8.72
C GLY A 355 -20.08 -2.51 8.08
N ARG A 356 -20.22 -3.66 7.43
CA ARG A 356 -21.45 -4.15 6.82
C ARG A 356 -21.91 -5.47 7.40
#